data_AF-A0A348WGV3-F1
#
_entry.id   AF-A0A348WGV3-F1
#
_cell.length_a   1.000
_cell.length_b   1.000
_cell.length_c   1.000
_cell.angle_alpha   90.00
_cell.angle_beta   90.00
_cell.angle_gamma   90.00
#
_symmetry.space_group_name_H-M   'P 1'
#
loop_
_entity.id
_entity.type
_entity.pdbx_description
1 polymer ?
#
loop_
_entity_poly.entity_id
_entity_poly.type
_entity_poly.pdbx_seq_one_letter_code
_entity_poly.pdbx_strand_id
1 'polypeptide(L)'
;MSPRFDYFVIFAEMRTGSNLLESNLNAYDGLQCHGEAFNPIFIGYPNKTEILGITQSMRDADPLRLIATIREHSEGLGGFRLFHDHDSRAIDHCLNDPRCAKIILNRNPAESYVSLKIAQETGQWKLTNVKRRRDAKARFDAAEFDAHVSALQEFQRKLMRQLQLTGQTGFYIG
;
A
#
# COMPACT_ATOMS: atom_id res chain seq x y z
N MET A 1 -22.93 -18.29 -6.34
CA MET A 1 -21.47 -18.47 -6.57
C MET A 1 -20.75 -17.96 -5.34
N SER A 2 -19.93 -18.77 -4.69
CA SER A 2 -19.10 -18.27 -3.58
C SER A 2 -18.11 -17.21 -4.10
N PRO A 3 -17.83 -16.14 -3.35
CA PRO A 3 -16.86 -15.14 -3.76
C PRO A 3 -15.48 -15.81 -3.96
N ARG A 4 -14.79 -15.43 -5.04
CA ARG A 4 -13.45 -15.98 -5.36
C ARG A 4 -12.35 -15.41 -4.47
N PHE A 5 -12.57 -14.22 -3.91
CA PHE A 5 -11.66 -13.54 -3.01
C PHE A 5 -12.36 -13.19 -1.70
N ASP A 6 -11.64 -13.27 -0.59
CA ASP A 6 -12.16 -12.94 0.74
C ASP A 6 -11.68 -11.59 1.26
N TYR A 7 -10.57 -11.09 0.71
CA TYR A 7 -10.00 -9.80 1.02
C TYR A 7 -9.08 -9.38 -0.13
N PHE A 8 -8.62 -8.13 -0.11
CA PHE A 8 -7.68 -7.62 -1.09
C PHE A 8 -6.51 -6.89 -0.44
N VAL A 9 -5.40 -6.83 -1.18
CA VAL A 9 -4.23 -6.03 -0.82
C VAL A 9 -3.87 -5.12 -1.98
N ILE A 10 -3.48 -3.89 -1.67
CA ILE A 10 -2.89 -2.96 -2.62
C ILE A 10 -1.40 -2.90 -2.35
N PHE A 11 -0.61 -3.61 -3.15
CA PHE A 11 0.83 -3.43 -3.22
C PHE A 11 1.12 -2.12 -3.95
N ALA A 12 1.63 -1.15 -3.20
CA ALA A 12 1.90 0.18 -3.72
C ALA A 12 3.15 0.76 -3.04
N GLU A 13 3.45 2.02 -3.33
CA GLU A 13 4.60 2.70 -2.75
C GLU A 13 4.23 4.13 -2.37
N MET A 14 5.12 4.76 -1.59
CA MET A 14 4.99 6.18 -1.32
C MET A 14 4.86 6.96 -2.64
N ARG A 15 3.83 7.81 -2.72
CA ARG A 15 3.58 8.71 -3.86
C ARG A 15 3.24 8.00 -5.19
N THR A 16 2.76 6.76 -5.18
CA THR A 16 2.22 6.12 -6.40
C THR A 16 0.76 6.47 -6.71
N GLY A 17 0.09 7.22 -5.85
CA GLY A 17 -1.35 7.49 -5.97
C GLY A 17 -2.22 6.50 -5.18
N SER A 18 -1.61 5.68 -4.32
CA SER A 18 -2.31 4.68 -3.51
C SER A 18 -3.43 5.24 -2.64
N ASN A 19 -3.27 6.45 -2.09
CA ASN A 19 -4.33 7.17 -1.38
C ASN A 19 -5.54 7.50 -2.27
N LEU A 20 -5.31 7.86 -3.55
CA LEU A 20 -6.41 8.16 -4.47
C LEU A 20 -7.16 6.88 -4.84
N LEU A 21 -6.42 5.80 -5.12
CA LEU A 21 -7.01 4.49 -5.40
C LEU A 21 -7.83 4.00 -4.20
N GLU A 22 -7.28 4.07 -2.99
CA GLU A 22 -8.00 3.74 -1.75
C GLU A 22 -9.29 4.55 -1.62
N SER A 23 -9.23 5.88 -1.79
CA SER A 23 -10.40 6.74 -1.70
C SER A 23 -11.47 6.38 -2.72
N ASN A 24 -11.08 5.97 -3.93
CA ASN A 24 -12.02 5.53 -4.95
C ASN A 24 -12.63 4.16 -4.61
N LEU A 25 -11.82 3.21 -4.11
CA LEU A 25 -12.32 1.90 -3.69
C LEU A 25 -13.32 2.03 -2.54
N ASN A 26 -13.03 2.87 -1.55
CA ASN A 26 -13.91 3.14 -0.41
C ASN A 26 -15.20 3.89 -0.78
N ALA A 27 -15.32 4.40 -2.02
CA ALA A 27 -16.55 5.01 -2.51
C ALA A 27 -17.53 4.00 -3.13
N TYR A 28 -17.12 2.74 -3.33
CA TYR A 28 -17.99 1.69 -3.82
C TYR A 28 -18.60 0.88 -2.67
N ASP A 29 -19.91 0.70 -2.72
CA ASP A 29 -20.61 -0.17 -1.77
C ASP A 29 -20.04 -1.60 -1.83
N GLY A 30 -19.73 -2.15 -0.65
CA GLY A 30 -19.19 -3.49 -0.51
C GLY A 30 -17.66 -3.61 -0.63
N LEU A 31 -16.93 -2.49 -0.69
CA LEU A 31 -15.47 -2.46 -0.54
C LEU A 31 -15.08 -1.60 0.67
N GLN A 32 -14.12 -2.10 1.46
CA GLN A 32 -13.61 -1.35 2.60
C GLN A 32 -12.09 -1.51 2.75
N CYS A 33 -11.36 -0.42 2.56
CA CYS A 33 -9.91 -0.35 2.70
C CYS A 33 -9.51 0.33 4.01
N HIS A 34 -8.68 -0.34 4.79
CA HIS A 34 -8.25 0.06 6.13
C HIS A 34 -6.90 0.80 6.15
N GLY A 35 -6.55 1.48 5.07
CA GLY A 35 -5.32 2.28 5.01
C GLY A 35 -4.04 1.45 4.96
N GLU A 36 -2.94 2.02 5.45
CA GLU A 36 -1.64 1.35 5.61
C GLU A 36 -1.66 0.49 6.88
N ALA A 37 -2.43 -0.61 6.85
CA ALA A 37 -2.65 -1.48 8.00
C ALA A 37 -1.35 -2.06 8.61
N PHE A 38 -0.29 -2.14 7.81
CA PHE A 38 1.01 -2.68 8.22
C PHE A 38 2.15 -1.66 8.24
N ASN A 39 1.85 -0.36 8.30
CA ASN A 39 2.89 0.66 8.50
C ASN A 39 3.64 0.41 9.84
N PRO A 40 4.97 0.54 9.92
CA PRO A 40 5.70 0.29 11.17
C PRO A 40 5.49 1.37 12.25
N ILE A 41 5.06 2.58 11.86
CA ILE A 41 4.94 3.73 12.76
C ILE A 41 3.52 3.86 13.33
N PHE A 42 2.50 3.49 12.56
CA PHE A 42 1.09 3.62 12.94
C PHE A 42 0.25 2.46 12.37
N ILE A 43 -1.04 2.40 12.74
CA ILE A 43 -1.97 1.37 12.23
C ILE A 43 -3.06 2.00 11.36
N GLY A 44 -3.05 1.68 10.06
CA GLY A 44 -4.07 2.09 9.09
C GLY A 44 -3.98 3.55 8.64
N TYR A 45 -4.27 4.49 9.55
CA TYR A 45 -4.25 5.92 9.27
C TYR A 45 -3.54 6.70 10.39
N PRO A 46 -2.96 7.88 10.09
CA PRO A 46 -2.44 8.77 11.12
C PRO A 46 -3.52 9.06 12.17
N ASN A 47 -3.19 8.91 13.45
CA ASN A 47 -4.05 9.09 14.63
C ASN A 47 -5.07 7.98 14.91
N LYS A 48 -5.06 6.87 14.16
CA LYS A 48 -5.81 5.67 14.56
C LYS A 48 -5.00 4.84 15.55
N THR A 49 -5.68 4.29 16.54
CA THR A 49 -5.09 3.42 17.58
C THR A 49 -5.32 1.94 17.28
N GLU A 50 -6.31 1.63 16.44
CA GLU A 50 -6.71 0.27 16.10
C GLU A 50 -7.42 0.20 14.72
N ILE A 51 -7.46 -1.00 14.16
CA ILE A 51 -8.33 -1.40 13.07
C ILE A 51 -9.20 -2.54 13.59
N LEU A 52 -10.53 -2.35 13.61
CA LEU A 52 -11.49 -3.38 14.01
C LEU A 52 -11.15 -4.03 15.37
N GLY A 53 -10.74 -3.23 16.35
CA GLY A 53 -10.34 -3.69 17.70
C GLY A 53 -8.93 -4.30 17.81
N ILE A 54 -8.16 -4.34 16.71
CA ILE A 54 -6.76 -4.79 16.72
C ILE A 54 -5.84 -3.58 16.80
N THR A 55 -5.05 -3.49 17.87
CA THR A 55 -4.06 -2.42 18.06
C THR A 55 -2.76 -2.69 17.28
N GLN A 56 -1.91 -1.67 17.17
CA GLN A 56 -0.57 -1.81 16.57
C GLN A 56 0.24 -2.92 17.24
N SER A 57 0.30 -2.98 18.57
CA SER A 57 1.09 -4.00 19.28
C SER A 57 0.57 -5.41 19.05
N MET A 58 -0.75 -5.58 18.93
CA MET A 58 -1.36 -6.87 18.60
C MET A 58 -1.01 -7.31 17.17
N ARG A 59 -1.04 -6.39 16.21
CA ARG A 59 -0.61 -6.62 14.82
C ARG A 59 0.89 -6.93 14.75
N ASP A 60 1.72 -6.20 15.47
CA ASP A 60 3.18 -6.38 15.44
C ASP A 60 3.56 -7.77 15.99
N ALA A 61 2.85 -8.25 17.02
CA ALA A 61 3.00 -9.60 17.52
C ALA A 61 2.51 -10.66 16.52
N ASP A 62 1.31 -10.47 15.97
CA ASP A 62 0.68 -11.39 15.02
C ASP A 62 -0.02 -10.62 13.86
N PRO A 63 0.66 -10.44 12.71
CA PRO A 63 0.11 -9.71 11.60
C PRO A 63 -1.02 -10.46 10.89
N LEU A 64 -1.02 -11.80 10.95
CA LEU A 64 -2.05 -12.63 10.31
C LEU A 64 -3.38 -12.48 11.05
N ARG A 65 -3.35 -12.25 12.37
CA ARG A 65 -4.54 -11.89 13.14
C ARG A 65 -5.25 -10.68 12.55
N LEU A 66 -4.52 -9.61 12.21
CA LEU A 66 -5.14 -8.42 11.60
C LEU A 66 -5.73 -8.74 10.22
N ILE A 67 -5.05 -9.53 9.39
CA ILE A 67 -5.57 -9.95 8.08
C ILE A 67 -6.88 -10.73 8.25
N ALA A 68 -6.93 -11.69 9.17
CA ALA A 68 -8.13 -12.46 9.47
C ALA A 68 -9.27 -11.57 9.97
N THR A 69 -8.98 -10.62 10.87
CA THR A 69 -9.97 -9.65 11.35
C THR A 69 -10.52 -8.78 10.22
N ILE A 70 -9.67 -8.26 9.33
CA ILE A 70 -10.12 -7.48 8.17
C ILE A 70 -11.00 -8.33 7.25
N ARG A 71 -10.62 -9.58 7.00
CA ARG A 71 -11.39 -10.51 6.17
C ARG A 71 -12.78 -10.80 6.75
N GLU A 72 -12.88 -10.98 8.06
CA GLU A 72 -14.10 -11.47 8.72
C GLU A 72 -15.05 -10.35 9.16
N HIS A 73 -14.52 -9.17 9.46
CA HIS A 73 -15.28 -8.09 10.11
C HIS A 73 -15.36 -6.80 9.29
N SER A 74 -14.82 -6.77 8.07
CA SER A 74 -15.09 -5.65 7.16
C SER A 74 -16.51 -5.70 6.63
N GLU A 75 -17.08 -4.52 6.37
CA GLU A 75 -18.33 -4.41 5.62
C GLU A 75 -18.05 -4.67 4.14
N GLY A 76 -18.39 -5.86 3.66
CA GLY A 76 -18.07 -6.31 2.31
C GLY A 76 -16.64 -6.85 2.20
N LEU A 77 -16.00 -6.64 1.05
CA LEU A 77 -14.63 -7.10 0.81
C LEU A 77 -13.65 -6.13 1.47
N GLY A 78 -12.99 -6.60 2.53
CA GLY A 78 -11.97 -5.85 3.25
C GLY A 78 -10.63 -5.82 2.52
N GLY A 79 -9.86 -4.74 2.69
CA GLY A 79 -8.50 -4.67 2.20
C GLY A 79 -7.64 -3.60 2.84
N PHE A 80 -6.39 -3.50 2.39
CA PHE A 80 -5.39 -2.61 2.97
C PHE A 80 -4.22 -2.37 2.00
N ARG A 81 -3.41 -1.35 2.28
CA ARG A 81 -2.18 -1.02 1.56
C ARG A 81 -0.96 -1.66 2.21
N LEU A 82 -0.09 -2.24 1.38
CA LEU A 82 1.23 -2.75 1.74
C LEU A 82 2.31 -2.13 0.85
N PHE A 83 3.37 -1.62 1.48
CA PHE A 83 4.58 -1.13 0.80
C PHE A 83 5.73 -2.12 0.98
N HIS A 84 6.81 -1.96 0.22
CA HIS A 84 7.95 -2.88 0.26
C HIS A 84 8.61 -3.02 1.64
N ASP A 85 8.55 -1.98 2.46
CA ASP A 85 9.17 -1.88 3.79
C ASP A 85 8.21 -2.17 4.95
N HIS A 86 6.98 -2.60 4.65
CA HIS A 86 6.02 -3.07 5.64
C HIS A 86 6.33 -4.51 6.11
N ASP A 87 5.55 -5.02 7.06
CA ASP A 87 5.75 -6.35 7.65
C ASP A 87 5.85 -7.46 6.59
N SER A 88 7.02 -8.08 6.51
CA SER A 88 7.33 -9.11 5.50
C SER A 88 6.44 -10.35 5.65
N ARG A 89 5.99 -10.68 6.86
CA ARG A 89 5.08 -11.81 7.12
C ARG A 89 3.71 -11.56 6.48
N ALA A 90 3.23 -10.32 6.52
CA ALA A 90 1.98 -9.93 5.88
C ALA A 90 2.10 -9.95 4.35
N ILE A 91 3.21 -9.44 3.80
CA ILE A 91 3.51 -9.49 2.37
C ILE A 91 3.51 -10.94 1.88
N ASP A 92 4.27 -11.80 2.55
CA ASP A 92 4.42 -13.20 2.14
C ASP A 92 3.10 -13.97 2.29
N HIS A 93 2.30 -13.70 3.33
CA HIS A 93 0.97 -14.28 3.48
C HIS A 93 0.06 -13.91 2.30
N CYS A 94 -0.06 -12.62 1.99
CA CYS A 94 -0.95 -12.15 0.91
C CYS A 94 -0.52 -12.70 -0.45
N LEU A 95 0.78 -12.76 -0.73
CA LEU A 95 1.31 -13.28 -1.99
C LEU A 95 1.03 -14.77 -2.17
N ASN A 96 1.05 -15.57 -1.11
CA ASN A 96 0.84 -17.01 -1.19
C ASN A 96 -0.63 -17.44 -1.09
N ASP A 97 -1.52 -16.57 -0.63
CA ASP A 97 -2.94 -16.88 -0.45
C ASP A 97 -3.76 -16.64 -1.73
N PRO A 98 -4.24 -17.69 -2.45
CA PRO A 98 -5.04 -17.53 -3.67
C PRO A 98 -6.40 -16.83 -3.46
N ARG A 99 -6.87 -16.71 -2.21
CA ARG A 99 -8.12 -16.02 -1.85
C ARG A 99 -7.92 -14.53 -1.59
N CYS A 100 -6.68 -14.04 -1.59
CA CYS A 100 -6.36 -12.62 -1.56
C CYS A 100 -6.33 -12.03 -2.98
N ALA A 101 -7.13 -11.01 -3.27
CA ALA A 101 -6.98 -10.24 -4.50
C ALA A 101 -5.76 -9.32 -4.40
N LYS A 102 -4.78 -9.45 -5.31
CA LYS A 102 -3.59 -8.60 -5.34
C LYS A 102 -3.77 -7.47 -6.33
N ILE A 103 -3.85 -6.23 -5.86
CA ILE A 103 -3.79 -5.03 -6.69
C ILE A 103 -2.35 -4.53 -6.65
N ILE A 104 -1.74 -4.32 -7.81
CA ILE A 104 -0.35 -3.86 -7.94
C ILE A 104 -0.37 -2.48 -8.60
N LEU A 105 -0.05 -1.45 -7.82
CA LEU A 105 -0.04 -0.07 -8.28
C LEU A 105 1.38 0.40 -8.57
N ASN A 106 1.68 0.58 -9.85
CA ASN A 106 3.00 0.99 -10.31
C ASN A 106 2.92 2.39 -10.90
N ARG A 107 3.87 3.26 -10.56
CA ARG A 107 4.02 4.59 -11.16
C ARG A 107 5.46 4.79 -11.59
N ASN A 108 5.69 5.71 -12.54
CA ASN A 108 7.04 6.11 -12.91
C ASN A 108 7.84 6.55 -11.66
N PRO A 109 8.93 5.85 -11.30
CA PRO A 109 9.67 6.11 -10.07
C PRO A 109 10.33 7.50 -10.05
N ALA A 110 10.67 8.07 -11.22
CA ALA A 110 11.18 9.43 -11.31
C ALA A 110 10.13 10.46 -10.87
N GLU A 111 8.87 10.29 -11.29
CA GLU A 111 7.78 11.18 -10.87
C GLU A 111 7.47 11.06 -9.37
N SER A 112 7.46 9.83 -8.86
CA SER A 112 7.22 9.57 -7.43
C SER A 112 8.33 10.14 -6.56
N TYR A 113 9.59 10.00 -6.97
CA TYR A 113 10.73 10.54 -6.24
C TYR A 113 10.76 12.07 -6.22
N VAL A 114 10.57 12.73 -7.37
CA VAL A 114 10.49 14.20 -7.43
C VAL A 114 9.33 14.71 -6.56
N SER A 115 8.18 14.02 -6.59
CA SER A 115 7.06 14.37 -5.71
C SER A 115 7.40 14.18 -4.22
N LEU A 116 8.17 13.15 -3.85
CA LEU A 116 8.58 12.90 -2.47
C LEU A 116 9.51 14.02 -1.98
N LYS A 117 10.52 14.38 -2.77
CA LYS A 117 11.48 15.43 -2.42
C LYS A 117 10.80 16.78 -2.24
N ILE A 118 9.87 17.14 -3.13
CA ILE A 118 9.08 18.37 -2.98
C ILE A 118 8.25 18.33 -1.69
N ALA A 119 7.62 17.19 -1.35
CA ALA A 119 6.82 17.08 -0.13
C ALA A 119 7.68 17.20 1.15
N GLN A 120 8.87 16.60 1.16
CA GLN A 120 9.83 16.71 2.27
C GLN A 120 10.29 18.15 2.48
N GLU A 121 10.64 18.85 1.40
CA GLU A 121 11.12 20.23 1.49
C GLU A 121 10.01 21.25 1.80
N THR A 122 8.79 21.01 1.33
CA THR A 122 7.67 21.96 1.49
C THR A 122 6.75 21.65 2.67
N GLY A 123 6.86 20.47 3.28
CA GLY A 123 5.92 19.95 4.27
C GLY A 123 4.52 19.65 3.70
N GLN A 124 4.33 19.68 2.37
CA GLN A 124 3.03 19.54 1.73
C GLN A 124 2.78 18.10 1.23
N TRP A 125 2.06 17.32 2.02
CA TRP A 125 1.77 15.90 1.74
C TRP A 125 0.53 15.67 0.86
N LYS A 126 -0.43 16.60 0.82
CA LYS A 126 -1.63 16.58 -0.05
C LYS A 126 -1.64 17.77 -1.02
N LEU A 127 -1.77 17.48 -2.30
CA LEU A 127 -2.03 18.47 -3.36
C LEU A 127 -3.53 18.76 -3.42
N THR A 128 -4.04 19.54 -2.47
CA THR A 128 -5.45 19.99 -2.48
C THR A 128 -5.68 21.17 -3.43
N ASN A 129 -4.64 21.74 -4.05
CA ASN A 129 -4.80 22.92 -4.88
C ASN A 129 -3.83 22.97 -6.07
N VAL A 130 -4.31 22.56 -7.25
CA VAL A 130 -3.55 22.52 -8.51
C VAL A 130 -3.06 23.93 -8.93
N LYS A 131 -3.74 24.99 -8.46
CA LYS A 131 -3.41 26.40 -8.76
C LYS A 131 -2.27 26.99 -7.94
N ARG A 132 -1.74 26.28 -6.94
CA ARG A 132 -0.57 26.69 -6.14
C ARG A 132 0.54 25.65 -6.22
N ARG A 133 1.02 25.34 -7.43
CA ARG A 133 2.40 24.83 -7.55
C ARG A 133 3.31 25.93 -7.04
N ARG A 134 3.78 25.82 -5.81
CA ARG A 134 5.00 26.52 -5.43
C ARG A 134 6.12 25.85 -6.23
N ASP A 135 6.89 26.64 -6.96
CA ASP A 135 8.14 26.25 -7.64
C ASP A 135 9.20 25.86 -6.60
N ALA A 136 8.91 24.87 -5.78
CA ALA A 136 9.87 24.27 -4.87
C ALA A 136 10.80 23.41 -5.72
N LYS A 137 12.01 23.92 -5.95
CA LYS A 137 13.09 23.16 -6.59
C LYS A 137 13.72 22.28 -5.53
N ALA A 138 13.44 20.99 -5.62
CA ALA A 138 14.05 20.05 -4.70
C ALA A 138 15.46 19.63 -5.12
N ARG A 139 16.36 19.50 -4.14
CA ARG A 139 17.72 19.02 -4.40
C ARG A 139 17.66 17.54 -4.76
N PHE A 140 18.00 17.23 -6.01
CA PHE A 140 18.16 15.85 -6.46
C PHE A 140 19.45 15.27 -5.90
N ASP A 141 19.35 14.10 -5.26
CA ASP A 141 20.49 13.29 -4.83
C ASP A 141 20.47 11.99 -5.63
N ALA A 142 21.47 11.80 -6.49
CA ALA A 142 21.53 10.65 -7.38
C ALA A 142 21.67 9.33 -6.61
N ALA A 143 22.44 9.30 -5.53
CA ALA A 143 22.66 8.08 -4.76
C ALA A 143 21.41 7.66 -4.00
N GLU A 144 20.69 8.62 -3.41
CA GLU A 144 19.40 8.37 -2.78
C GLU A 144 18.34 7.91 -3.78
N PHE A 145 18.32 8.54 -4.97
CA PHE A 145 17.42 8.12 -6.04
C PHE A 145 17.70 6.70 -6.50
N ASP A 146 18.96 6.36 -6.76
CA ASP A 146 19.35 5.01 -7.20
C ASP A 146 18.99 3.95 -6.16
N ALA A 147 19.22 4.23 -4.87
CA ALA A 147 18.81 3.35 -3.79
C ALA A 147 17.28 3.16 -3.74
N HIS A 148 16.53 4.25 -3.88
CA HIS A 148 15.06 4.21 -3.93
C HIS A 148 14.56 3.38 -5.10
N VAL A 149 15.04 3.66 -6.33
CA VAL A 149 14.64 2.90 -7.53
C VAL A 149 15.01 1.43 -7.40
N SER A 150 16.18 1.12 -6.85
CA SER A 150 16.63 -0.26 -6.66
C SER A 150 15.69 -1.03 -5.73
N ALA A 151 15.31 -0.44 -4.59
CA ALA A 151 14.36 -1.05 -3.65
C ALA A 151 12.99 -1.31 -4.31
N LEU A 152 12.48 -0.33 -5.08
CA LEU A 152 11.22 -0.50 -5.80
C LEU A 152 11.29 -1.63 -6.84
N GLN A 153 12.37 -1.68 -7.61
CA GLN A 153 12.56 -2.74 -8.60
C GLN A 153 12.72 -4.12 -7.95
N GLU A 154 13.43 -4.22 -6.84
CA GLU A 154 13.56 -5.46 -6.07
C GLU A 154 12.20 -5.97 -5.60
N PHE A 155 11.38 -5.07 -5.06
CA PHE A 155 10.04 -5.42 -4.62
C PHE A 155 9.16 -5.88 -5.80
N GLN A 156 9.17 -5.16 -6.92
CA GLN A 156 8.44 -5.58 -8.12
C GLN A 156 8.88 -6.95 -8.63
N ARG A 157 10.19 -7.24 -8.66
CA ARG A 157 10.72 -8.56 -9.01
C ARG A 157 10.24 -9.63 -8.02
N LYS A 158 10.20 -9.33 -6.72
CA LYS A 158 9.66 -10.23 -5.70
C LYS A 158 8.19 -10.55 -5.98
N LEU A 159 7.34 -9.54 -6.20
CA LEU A 159 5.92 -9.71 -6.50
C LEU A 159 5.72 -10.59 -7.73
N MET A 160 6.36 -10.23 -8.86
CA MET A 160 6.25 -10.95 -10.13
C MET A 160 6.68 -12.42 -9.98
N ARG A 161 7.84 -12.65 -9.36
CA ARG A 161 8.36 -14.01 -9.16
C ARG A 161 7.42 -14.86 -8.32
N GLN A 162 6.91 -14.34 -7.21
CA GLN A 162 6.02 -15.10 -6.34
C GLN A 162 4.67 -15.42 -7.00
N LEU A 163 4.09 -14.46 -7.74
CA LEU A 163 2.87 -14.71 -8.50
C LEU A 163 3.08 -15.79 -9.57
N GLN A 164 4.22 -15.76 -10.29
CA GLN A 164 4.56 -16.80 -11.26
C GLN A 164 4.73 -18.18 -10.61
N LEU A 165 5.47 -18.27 -9.50
CA LEU A 165 5.71 -19.54 -8.81
C LEU A 165 4.44 -20.17 -8.25
N THR A 166 3.49 -19.35 -7.81
CA THR A 166 2.24 -19.82 -7.19
C THR A 166 1.09 -19.94 -8.21
N GLY A 167 1.32 -19.60 -9.49
CA GLY A 167 0.28 -19.63 -10.52
C GLY A 167 -0.82 -18.59 -10.32
N GLN A 168 -0.52 -17.51 -9.62
CA GLN A 168 -1.45 -16.43 -9.32
C GLN A 168 -1.23 -15.22 -10.24
N THR A 169 -2.18 -14.30 -10.28
CA THR A 169 -2.08 -13.03 -11.00
C THR A 169 -2.44 -11.85 -10.11
N GLY A 170 -1.95 -10.67 -10.47
CA GLY A 170 -2.36 -9.39 -9.88
C GLY A 170 -3.20 -8.55 -10.85
N PHE A 171 -3.94 -7.59 -10.29
CA PHE A 171 -4.61 -6.51 -11.00
C PHE A 171 -3.66 -5.32 -11.08
N TYR A 172 -3.03 -5.11 -12.24
CA TYR A 172 -2.05 -4.04 -12.44
C TYR A 172 -2.75 -2.72 -12.79
N ILE A 173 -2.38 -1.66 -12.09
CA ILE A 173 -2.86 -0.29 -12.31
C ILE A 173 -1.63 0.62 -12.41
N GLY A 174 -1.58 1.50 -13.41
CA GLY A 174 -0.48 2.44 -13.63
C GLY A 174 -0.83 3.55 -14.61
#